data_AF-A0ABC8IVM2-F1
#
_entry.id   AF-A0ABC8IVM2-F1
#
_cell.length_a   1.000
_cell.length_b   1.000
_cell.length_c   1.000
_cell.angle_alpha   90.00
_cell.angle_beta   90.00
_cell.angle_gamma   90.00
#
_symmetry.space_group_name_H-M   'P 1'
#
loop_
_entity.id
_entity.type
_entity.pdbx_description
1 polymer ?
#
loop_
_entity_poly.entity_id
_entity_poly.type
_entity_poly.pdbx_seq_one_letter_code
_entity_poly.pdbx_strand_id
1 'polypeptide(L)'
;MKTLIIWCLVSQAIILTCNSGGSGGDVEFSILIKNEMHNFKKPAVFYHCTSSEKDMKWHRSVPSTEFHWNFKVPKFGNGVMIHNCEFRSRLGTANIEIKTLSTTAILCAGNTCKYVVRRNGIYFIGYELYYPFGMFLELSRPVVKLVEPWTPWSPQQLKALHRTKQFHQ
;
A
#
# COMPACT_ATOMS: atom_id res chain seq x y z
N MET A 1 38.47 58.68 -45.42
CA MET A 1 37.04 58.38 -45.12
C MET A 1 36.91 56.87 -44.98
N LYS A 2 36.96 56.32 -43.75
CA LYS A 2 36.70 54.90 -43.45
C LYS A 2 36.03 54.83 -42.09
N THR A 3 34.72 54.67 -42.08
CA THR A 3 33.90 54.58 -40.87
C THR A 3 33.76 53.11 -40.53
N LEU A 4 34.40 52.66 -39.44
CA LEU A 4 34.22 51.32 -38.90
C LEU A 4 32.96 51.32 -38.03
N ILE A 5 31.89 50.71 -38.54
CA ILE A 5 30.67 50.45 -37.79
C ILE A 5 30.93 49.24 -36.90
N ILE A 6 31.14 49.49 -35.61
CA ILE A 6 31.26 48.46 -34.59
C ILE A 6 29.84 47.99 -34.26
N TRP A 7 29.51 46.79 -34.74
CA TRP A 7 28.24 46.12 -34.47
C TRP A 7 28.32 45.44 -33.09
N CYS A 8 27.85 46.12 -32.05
CA CYS A 8 27.65 45.49 -30.74
C CYS A 8 26.48 44.50 -30.84
N LEU A 9 26.80 43.23 -31.06
CA LEU A 9 25.88 42.11 -30.84
C LEU A 9 25.61 42.01 -29.34
N VAL A 10 24.52 42.62 -28.88
CA VAL A 10 24.00 42.44 -27.53
C VAL A 10 23.40 41.03 -27.48
N SER A 11 24.19 40.04 -27.06
CA SER A 11 23.68 38.72 -26.68
C SER A 11 22.73 38.90 -25.50
N GLN A 12 21.42 38.91 -25.78
CA GLN A 12 20.41 38.75 -24.75
C GLN A 12 20.50 37.31 -24.24
N ALA A 13 21.21 37.12 -23.12
CA ALA A 13 21.08 35.92 -22.32
C ALA A 13 19.66 35.92 -21.74
N ILE A 14 18.75 35.19 -22.38
CA ILE A 14 17.48 34.83 -21.77
C ILE A 14 17.84 33.86 -20.65
N ILE A 15 18.03 34.40 -19.44
CA ILE A 15 18.02 33.61 -18.22
C ILE A 15 16.58 33.10 -18.12
N LEU A 16 16.33 31.90 -18.66
CA LEU A 16 15.20 31.11 -18.22
C LEU A 16 15.41 30.91 -16.71
N THR A 17 14.75 31.74 -15.92
CA THR A 17 14.37 31.38 -14.58
C THR A 17 13.44 30.18 -14.72
N CYS A 18 14.05 29.00 -14.83
CA CYS A 18 13.40 27.76 -14.49
C CYS A 18 12.98 27.94 -13.04
N ASN A 19 11.75 28.40 -12.84
CA ASN A 19 11.01 28.04 -11.66
C ASN A 19 11.02 26.52 -11.66
N SER A 20 12.01 25.93 -10.98
CA SER A 20 11.87 24.62 -10.37
C SER A 20 10.85 24.76 -9.25
N GLY A 21 9.63 25.20 -9.60
CA GLY A 21 8.43 24.87 -8.87
C GLY A 21 8.37 23.36 -8.97
N GLY A 22 8.86 22.70 -7.93
CA GLY A 22 8.88 21.27 -7.80
C GLY A 22 7.46 20.75 -7.82
N SER A 23 6.89 20.61 -9.02
CA SER A 23 5.87 19.62 -9.32
C SER A 23 6.58 18.27 -9.37
N GLY A 24 7.17 17.87 -8.24
CA GLY A 24 7.52 16.49 -7.99
C GLY A 24 6.20 15.74 -7.91
N GLY A 25 5.71 15.27 -9.05
CA GLY A 25 4.37 14.70 -9.14
C GLY A 25 4.25 13.51 -8.21
N ASP A 26 3.24 13.50 -7.35
CA ASP A 26 2.90 12.30 -6.60
C ASP A 26 2.23 11.28 -7.52
N VAL A 27 2.46 10.00 -7.28
CA VAL A 27 1.74 8.89 -7.91
C VAL A 27 0.60 8.47 -6.99
N GLU A 28 -0.61 8.38 -7.55
CA GLU A 28 -1.75 7.82 -6.83
C GLU A 28 -1.67 6.30 -6.81
N PHE A 29 -1.71 5.75 -5.59
CA PHE A 29 -1.80 4.33 -5.30
C PHE A 29 -3.11 4.02 -4.58
N SER A 30 -3.51 2.76 -4.63
CA SER A 30 -4.65 2.22 -3.91
C SER A 30 -4.29 0.91 -3.22
N ILE A 31 -4.83 0.67 -2.03
CA ILE A 31 -4.83 -0.66 -1.41
C ILE A 31 -6.24 -1.22 -1.47
N LEU A 32 -6.34 -2.47 -1.92
CA LEU A 32 -7.58 -3.24 -1.97
C LEU A 32 -7.49 -4.39 -0.97
N ILE A 33 -8.35 -4.42 0.04
CA ILE A 33 -8.52 -5.57 0.93
C ILE A 33 -9.84 -6.26 0.59
N LYS A 34 -9.77 -7.54 0.21
CA LYS A 34 -10.94 -8.39 -0.06
C LYS A 34 -11.07 -9.50 0.96
N ASN A 35 -12.28 -9.76 1.44
CA ASN A 35 -12.55 -10.91 2.29
C ASN A 35 -12.99 -12.13 1.45
N GLU A 36 -12.16 -13.18 1.44
CA GLU A 36 -12.42 -14.46 0.76
C GLU A 36 -12.67 -15.61 1.76
N MET A 37 -13.17 -15.31 2.97
CA MET A 37 -13.57 -16.32 3.97
C MET A 37 -14.88 -17.03 3.60
N HIS A 38 -14.99 -17.51 2.36
CA HIS A 38 -16.15 -18.25 1.87
C HIS A 38 -16.35 -19.56 2.66
N ASN A 39 -17.61 -19.93 2.84
CA ASN A 39 -18.03 -21.19 3.48
C ASN A 39 -17.50 -21.38 4.91
N PHE A 40 -17.17 -20.30 5.62
CA PHE A 40 -16.69 -20.35 7.01
C PHE A 40 -17.79 -19.96 8.00
N LYS A 41 -17.93 -20.73 9.09
CA LYS A 41 -18.94 -20.50 10.13
C LYS A 41 -18.54 -19.26 10.97
N LYS A 42 -19.04 -18.09 10.55
CA LYS A 42 -18.72 -16.71 11.02
C LYS A 42 -17.52 -16.09 10.28
N PRO A 43 -17.72 -15.69 9.02
CA PRO A 43 -16.67 -15.18 8.14
C PRO A 43 -16.39 -13.69 8.29
N ALA A 44 -17.00 -13.03 9.28
CA ALA A 44 -16.80 -11.62 9.53
C ALA A 44 -15.36 -11.37 9.99
N VAL A 45 -14.71 -10.41 9.34
CA VAL A 45 -13.37 -9.92 9.67
C VAL A 45 -13.50 -8.43 9.93
N PHE A 46 -12.88 -7.98 11.00
CA PHE A 46 -12.75 -6.57 11.32
C PHE A 46 -11.31 -6.16 11.03
N TYR A 47 -11.10 -5.02 10.41
CA TYR A 47 -9.76 -4.48 10.26
C TYR A 47 -9.74 -2.98 10.46
N HIS A 48 -8.58 -2.49 10.87
CA HIS A 48 -8.29 -1.11 11.16
C HIS A 48 -6.89 -0.81 10.62
N CYS A 49 -6.78 0.21 9.77
CA CYS A 49 -5.52 0.63 9.19
C CYS A 49 -5.18 2.05 9.61
N THR A 50 -3.92 2.29 9.92
CA THR A 50 -3.38 3.62 10.21
C THR A 50 -2.21 3.91 9.28
N SER A 51 -2.09 5.16 8.83
CA SER A 51 -0.99 5.60 7.97
C SER A 51 -0.63 7.03 8.29
N SER A 52 0.60 7.25 8.76
CA SER A 52 1.07 8.54 9.27
C SER A 52 0.05 9.15 10.25
N GLU A 53 -0.67 10.21 9.86
CA GLU A 53 -1.68 10.89 10.68
C GLU A 53 -3.13 10.48 10.37
N LYS A 54 -3.33 9.58 9.40
CA LYS A 54 -4.65 9.13 8.96
C LYS A 54 -5.04 7.83 9.64
N ASP A 55 -6.15 7.88 10.36
CA ASP A 55 -6.84 6.73 10.93
C ASP A 55 -8.05 6.37 10.03
N MET A 56 -8.04 5.16 9.46
CA MET A 56 -9.11 4.68 8.58
C MET A 56 -10.32 4.11 9.33
N LYS A 57 -10.30 4.10 10.67
CA LYS A 57 -11.33 3.52 11.55
C LYS A 57 -11.49 2.00 11.34
N TRP A 58 -12.29 1.41 12.23
CA TRP A 58 -12.64 0.00 12.15
C TRP A 58 -13.66 -0.24 11.05
N HIS A 59 -13.35 -1.18 10.16
CA HIS A 59 -14.25 -1.68 9.14
C HIS A 59 -14.65 -3.12 9.44
N ARG A 60 -15.93 -3.42 9.23
CA ARG A 60 -16.45 -4.78 9.27
C ARG A 60 -16.61 -5.28 7.84
N SER A 61 -16.02 -6.44 7.55
CA SER A 61 -16.05 -7.07 6.23
C SER A 61 -16.63 -8.48 6.32
N VAL A 62 -17.47 -8.83 5.34
CA VAL A 62 -18.03 -10.17 5.13
C VAL A 62 -17.51 -10.73 3.79
N PRO A 63 -17.70 -12.01 3.46
CA PRO A 63 -17.22 -12.56 2.20
C PRO A 63 -17.65 -11.71 1.01
N SER A 64 -16.72 -11.52 0.07
CA SER A 64 -16.85 -10.65 -1.10
C SER A 64 -16.87 -9.15 -0.83
N THR A 65 -16.85 -8.69 0.44
CA THR A 65 -16.63 -7.27 0.73
C THR A 65 -15.21 -6.88 0.32
N GLU A 66 -15.12 -5.77 -0.40
CA GLU A 66 -13.87 -5.13 -0.79
C GLU A 66 -13.81 -3.75 -0.16
N PHE A 67 -12.62 -3.39 0.33
CA PHE A 67 -12.35 -2.06 0.83
C PHE A 67 -11.13 -1.50 0.12
N HIS A 68 -11.32 -0.27 -0.34
CA HIS A 68 -10.39 0.42 -1.21
C HIS A 68 -10.13 1.80 -0.62
N TRP A 69 -8.87 2.20 -0.60
CA TRP A 69 -8.52 3.57 -0.28
C TRP A 69 -7.31 4.00 -1.10
N ASN A 70 -7.34 5.27 -1.49
CA ASN A 70 -6.29 5.86 -2.30
C ASN A 70 -5.37 6.73 -1.44
N PHE A 71 -4.12 6.80 -1.85
CA PHE A 71 -3.11 7.63 -1.23
C PHE A 71 -2.06 8.03 -2.27
N LYS A 72 -1.27 9.03 -1.91
CA LYS A 72 -0.23 9.59 -2.77
C LYS A 72 1.13 9.14 -2.28
N VAL A 73 1.99 8.76 -3.23
CA VAL A 73 3.38 8.39 -2.98
C VAL A 73 4.29 9.29 -3.82
N PRO A 74 5.33 9.90 -3.25
CA PRO A 74 6.28 10.69 -4.03
C PRO A 74 6.88 9.87 -5.18
N LYS A 75 6.82 10.38 -6.42
CA LYS A 75 7.36 9.67 -7.59
C LYS A 75 8.87 9.48 -7.54
N PHE A 76 9.59 10.44 -6.94
CA PHE A 76 11.04 10.47 -6.84
C PHE A 76 11.46 10.56 -5.36
N GLY A 77 12.63 9.99 -5.06
CA GLY A 77 13.19 9.95 -3.70
C GLY A 77 12.80 8.69 -2.92
N ASN A 78 13.20 8.66 -1.63
CA ASN A 78 13.02 7.51 -0.74
C ASN A 78 11.72 7.60 0.09
N GLY A 79 10.72 8.32 -0.41
CA GLY A 79 9.44 8.48 0.27
C GLY A 79 8.70 7.14 0.35
N VAL A 80 8.53 6.61 1.56
CA VAL A 80 7.78 5.36 1.81
C VAL A 80 6.48 5.72 2.50
N MET A 81 5.36 5.33 1.89
CA MET A 81 4.07 5.37 2.57
C MET A 81 3.85 4.05 3.31
N ILE A 82 3.68 4.14 4.63
CA ILE A 82 3.51 2.97 5.50
C ILE A 82 2.06 2.92 5.99
N HIS A 83 1.43 1.77 5.87
CA HIS A 83 0.13 1.48 6.49
C HIS A 83 0.27 0.30 7.45
N ASN A 84 -0.11 0.51 8.71
CA ASN A 84 -0.19 -0.54 9.71
C ASN A 84 -1.64 -0.98 9.82
N CYS A 85 -1.92 -2.25 9.48
CA CYS A 85 -3.26 -2.78 9.48
C CYS A 85 -3.39 -3.92 10.50
N GLU A 86 -4.31 -3.75 11.44
CA GLU A 86 -4.71 -4.78 12.40
C GLU A 86 -5.97 -5.49 11.88
N PHE A 87 -5.96 -6.82 11.89
CA PHE A 87 -7.08 -7.67 11.52
C PHE A 87 -7.54 -8.50 12.71
N ARG A 88 -8.85 -8.63 12.88
CA ARG A 88 -9.50 -9.43 13.92
C ARG A 88 -10.57 -10.30 13.28
N SER A 89 -10.51 -11.60 13.55
CA SER A 89 -11.53 -12.55 13.11
C SER A 89 -11.83 -13.55 14.21
N ARG A 90 -12.75 -14.48 13.95
CA ARG A 90 -12.96 -15.61 14.87
C ARG A 90 -11.74 -16.54 14.98
N LEU A 91 -10.88 -16.55 13.96
CA LEU A 91 -9.70 -17.41 13.92
C LEU A 91 -8.55 -16.85 14.76
N GLY A 92 -8.49 -15.53 14.92
CA GLY A 92 -7.37 -14.88 15.58
C GLY A 92 -7.22 -13.42 15.20
N THR A 93 -6.01 -12.92 15.41
CA THR A 93 -5.53 -11.61 14.97
C THR A 93 -4.44 -11.77 13.91
N ALA A 94 -4.28 -10.79 13.04
CA ALA A 94 -3.15 -10.71 12.12
C ALA A 94 -2.79 -9.24 11.92
N ASN A 95 -1.51 -8.91 11.94
CA ASN A 95 -1.03 -7.54 11.78
C ASN A 95 -0.09 -7.50 10.58
N ILE A 96 -0.35 -6.60 9.63
CA ILE A 96 0.52 -6.41 8.46
C ILE A 96 0.98 -4.96 8.39
N GLU A 97 2.22 -4.79 7.95
CA GLU A 97 2.78 -3.50 7.57
C GLU A 97 2.89 -3.45 6.04
N ILE A 98 2.19 -2.51 5.41
CA ILE A 98 2.20 -2.30 3.97
C ILE A 98 3.07 -1.09 3.65
N LYS A 99 4.22 -1.35 3.02
CA LYS A 99 5.15 -0.31 2.56
C LYS A 99 4.99 -0.09 1.06
N THR A 100 4.70 1.14 0.68
CA THR A 100 4.52 1.53 -0.73
C THR A 100 5.50 2.62 -1.11
N LEU A 101 6.26 2.35 -2.17
CA LEU A 101 7.14 3.29 -2.88
C LEU A 101 6.64 3.44 -4.31
N SER A 102 7.18 4.41 -5.05
CA SER A 102 6.82 4.59 -6.47
C SER A 102 7.09 3.34 -7.32
N THR A 103 8.11 2.54 -6.97
CA THR A 103 8.46 1.27 -7.64
C THR A 103 7.56 0.09 -7.25
N THR A 104 6.78 0.20 -6.17
CA THR A 104 5.88 -0.86 -5.70
C THR A 104 4.79 -1.19 -6.73
N ALA A 105 4.50 -0.29 -7.68
CA ALA A 105 3.57 -0.56 -8.77
C ALA A 105 3.93 -1.83 -9.58
N ILE A 106 5.22 -2.15 -9.69
CA ILE A 106 5.71 -3.36 -10.39
C ILE A 106 5.23 -4.62 -9.65
N LEU A 107 5.16 -4.57 -8.32
CA LEU A 107 4.69 -5.69 -7.48
C LEU A 107 3.17 -5.78 -7.46
N CYS A 108 2.46 -4.66 -7.59
CA CYS A 108 1.01 -4.58 -7.40
C CYS A 108 0.20 -4.70 -8.70
N ALA A 109 0.78 -5.19 -9.80
CA ALA A 109 0.12 -5.27 -11.10
C ALA A 109 -0.40 -3.91 -11.61
N GLY A 110 0.34 -2.83 -11.32
CA GLY A 110 -0.11 -1.44 -11.45
C GLY A 110 -0.19 -0.76 -10.09
N ASN A 111 -1.02 0.27 -9.96
CA ASN A 111 -1.04 1.11 -8.75
C ASN A 111 -1.98 0.60 -7.64
N THR A 112 -2.55 -0.61 -7.77
CA THR A 112 -3.50 -1.18 -6.81
C THR A 112 -2.94 -2.42 -6.14
N CYS A 113 -2.47 -2.28 -4.90
CA CYS A 113 -1.95 -3.41 -4.12
C CYS A 113 -3.08 -4.23 -3.51
N LYS A 114 -3.20 -5.49 -3.94
CA LYS A 114 -4.31 -6.37 -3.57
C LYS A 114 -3.94 -7.31 -2.42
N TYR A 115 -4.74 -7.25 -1.38
CA TYR A 115 -4.70 -8.13 -0.21
C TYR A 115 -5.99 -8.89 -0.06
N VAL A 116 -5.87 -10.14 0.37
CA VAL A 116 -6.99 -11.07 0.47
C VAL A 116 -6.97 -11.76 1.82
N VAL A 117 -8.08 -11.69 2.55
CA VAL A 117 -8.27 -12.37 3.83
C VAL A 117 -8.82 -13.77 3.61
N ARG A 118 -8.10 -14.80 4.07
CA ARG A 118 -8.50 -16.22 3.97
C ARG A 118 -8.42 -16.92 5.32
N ARG A 119 -8.78 -18.21 5.36
CA ARG A 119 -8.76 -19.03 6.59
C ARG A 119 -7.38 -19.19 7.21
N ASN A 120 -6.31 -19.11 6.44
CA ASN A 120 -4.95 -19.30 6.95
C ASN A 120 -4.30 -17.98 7.38
N GLY A 121 -4.80 -16.84 6.89
CA GLY A 121 -4.25 -15.52 7.19
C GLY A 121 -4.51 -14.55 6.05
N ILE A 122 -3.63 -13.54 5.96
CA ILE A 122 -3.71 -12.47 4.98
C ILE A 122 -2.74 -12.75 3.84
N TYR A 123 -3.23 -12.68 2.61
CA TYR A 123 -2.47 -12.94 1.40
C TYR A 123 -2.25 -11.65 0.62
N PHE A 124 -1.07 -11.50 0.03
CA PHE A 124 -0.80 -10.54 -1.03
C PHE A 124 -0.96 -11.22 -2.39
N ILE A 125 -1.64 -10.54 -3.31
CA ILE A 125 -1.83 -10.98 -4.70
C ILE A 125 -1.16 -9.95 -5.60
N GLY A 126 -0.12 -10.37 -6.31
CA GLY A 126 0.65 -9.46 -7.14
C GLY A 126 1.80 -10.18 -7.82
N TYR A 127 2.95 -9.54 -7.85
CA TYR A 127 4.17 -10.02 -8.45
C TYR A 127 5.32 -10.00 -7.45
N GLU A 128 6.29 -10.88 -7.67
CA GLU A 128 7.58 -10.84 -7.01
C GLU A 128 8.69 -10.77 -8.05
N LEU A 129 9.77 -10.07 -7.69
CA LEU A 129 10.94 -9.92 -8.54
C LEU A 129 11.87 -11.12 -8.30
N TYR A 130 12.38 -11.68 -9.39
CA TYR A 130 13.32 -12.78 -9.35
C TYR A 130 14.40 -12.63 -10.43
N TYR A 131 15.56 -13.23 -10.15
CA TYR A 131 16.76 -13.14 -10.99
C TYR A 131 17.12 -14.53 -11.48
N PRO A 132 16.52 -15.00 -12.60
CA PRO A 132 16.96 -16.25 -13.19
C PRO A 132 18.40 -16.03 -13.68
N PHE A 133 19.33 -16.87 -13.24
CA PHE A 133 20.76 -16.84 -13.65
C PHE A 133 21.66 -15.79 -13.00
N GLY A 134 21.23 -15.12 -11.92
CA GLY A 134 22.11 -14.24 -11.12
C GLY A 134 22.68 -13.03 -11.88
N MET A 135 22.07 -12.66 -13.01
CA MET A 135 22.50 -11.58 -13.90
C MET A 135 21.46 -10.44 -13.96
N PHE A 136 21.89 -9.30 -14.51
CA PHE A 136 21.25 -7.96 -14.59
C PHE A 136 19.84 -7.86 -15.20
N LEU A 137 19.14 -8.99 -15.41
CA LEU A 137 17.76 -9.01 -15.92
C LEU A 137 16.80 -9.31 -14.77
N GLU A 138 16.13 -8.28 -14.28
CA GLU A 138 15.08 -8.41 -13.27
C GLU A 138 13.75 -8.78 -13.94
N LEU A 139 13.21 -9.95 -13.60
CA LEU A 139 11.91 -10.41 -14.09
C LEU A 139 10.88 -10.42 -12.96
N SER A 140 9.61 -10.24 -13.32
CA SER A 140 8.49 -10.35 -12.39
C SER A 140 7.66 -11.60 -12.70
N ARG A 141 7.19 -12.29 -11.66
CA ARG A 141 6.26 -13.42 -11.79
C ARG A 141 5.06 -13.25 -10.86
N PRO A 142 3.86 -13.68 -11.27
CA PRO A 142 2.68 -13.59 -10.43
C PRO A 142 2.82 -14.48 -9.19
N VAL A 143 2.36 -13.99 -8.04
CA VAL A 143 2.45 -14.68 -6.75
C VAL A 143 1.19 -14.47 -5.92
N VAL A 144 0.86 -15.50 -5.15
CA VAL A 144 -0.13 -15.45 -4.07
C VAL A 144 0.60 -15.82 -2.79
N LYS A 145 1.03 -14.81 -2.04
CA LYS A 145 1.92 -14.99 -0.88
C LYS A 145 1.13 -14.82 0.42
N LEU A 146 1.21 -15.80 1.32
CA LEU A 146 0.75 -15.62 2.69
C LEU A 146 1.70 -14.61 3.36
N VAL A 147 1.19 -13.43 3.66
CA VAL A 147 1.95 -12.34 4.29
C VAL A 147 2.00 -12.55 5.78
N GLU A 148 0.84 -12.82 6.39
CA GLU A 148 0.72 -12.98 7.83
C GLU A 148 -0.32 -14.06 8.16
N PRO A 149 0.07 -15.13 8.86
CA PRO A 149 -0.88 -16.14 9.35
C PRO A 149 -1.76 -15.58 10.47
N TRP A 150 -2.91 -16.21 10.72
CA TRP A 150 -3.68 -15.89 11.92
C TRP A 150 -2.93 -16.30 13.18
N THR A 151 -2.70 -15.35 14.08
CA THR A 151 -2.30 -15.62 15.46
C THR A 151 -3.55 -15.94 16.28
N PRO A 152 -3.67 -17.15 16.87
CA PRO A 152 -4.84 -17.53 17.65
C PRO A 152 -5.06 -16.60 18.85
N TRP A 153 -6.32 -16.40 19.23
CA TRP A 153 -6.65 -15.64 20.43
C TRP A 153 -6.12 -16.33 21.69
N SER A 154 -5.52 -15.56 22.59
CA SER A 154 -5.14 -16.07 23.90
C SER A 154 -6.40 -16.38 24.75
N PRO A 155 -6.32 -17.33 25.71
CA PRO A 155 -7.44 -17.63 26.60
C PRO A 155 -7.96 -16.40 27.37
N GLN A 156 -7.08 -15.46 27.72
CA GLN A 156 -7.44 -14.23 28.39
C GLN A 156 -8.22 -13.28 27.46
N GLN A 157 -7.79 -13.15 26.21
CA GLN A 157 -8.50 -12.35 25.21
C GLN A 157 -9.89 -12.92 24.92
N LEU A 158 -10.02 -14.24 24.82
CA LEU A 158 -11.32 -14.90 24.66
C LEU A 158 -12.25 -14.64 25.85
N LYS A 159 -11.73 -14.71 27.09
CA LYS A 159 -12.50 -14.36 28.30
C LYS A 159 -12.98 -12.91 28.27
N ALA A 160 -12.12 -11.97 27.87
CA ALA A 160 -12.49 -10.57 27.73
C ALA A 160 -13.59 -10.39 26.67
N LEU A 161 -13.42 -10.96 25.48
CA LEU A 161 -14.40 -10.89 24.39
C LEU A 161 -15.77 -11.48 24.78
N HIS A 162 -15.79 -12.56 25.55
CA HIS A 162 -17.03 -13.16 26.03
C HIS A 162 -17.71 -12.30 27.09
N ARG A 163 -16.96 -11.70 28.02
CA ARG A 163 -17.51 -10.76 29.01
C ARG A 163 -18.14 -9.55 28.34
N THR A 164 -17.49 -8.94 27.36
CA THR A 164 -18.03 -7.76 26.65
C THR A 164 -19.36 -8.08 25.95
N LYS A 165 -19.56 -9.31 25.46
CA LYS A 165 -20.86 -9.72 24.87
C LYS A 165 -21.98 -9.85 25.90
N GLN A 166 -21.68 -10.23 27.13
CA GLN A 166 -22.68 -10.37 28.20
C GLN A 166 -23.16 -9.00 28.71
N PHE A 167 -22.35 -7.95 28.62
CA PHE A 167 -22.72 -6.59 29.04
C PHE A 167 -23.48 -5.77 27.98
N HIS A 168 -23.60 -6.28 26.75
CA HIS A 168 -24.32 -5.62 25.65
C HIS A 168 -25.62 -6.36 25.25
N GLN A 169 -26.11 -7.26 26.12
CA GLN A 169 -27.45 -7.84 26.07
C GLN A 169 -28.28 -7.28 27.22
#